data_AF-A0A9Q1N028-F1
#
_entry.id   AF-A0A9Q1N028-F1
#
_cell.length_a   1.000
_cell.length_b   1.000
_cell.length_c   1.000
_cell.angle_alpha   90.00
_cell.angle_beta   90.00
_cell.angle_gamma   90.00
#
_symmetry.space_group_name_H-M   'P 1'
#
loop_
_entity.id
_entity.type
_entity.pdbx_description
1 polymer ?
#
loop_
_entity_poly.entity_id
_entity_poly.type
_entity_poly.pdbx_seq_one_letter_code
_entity_poly.pdbx_strand_id
1 'polypeptide(L)'
;MESLSVEHSNVSHIVVAYILAKKQRFRALKFHLQHFVQQEGSGSSHSICELLLCRFQKWDSNHAVWDVLASAYARCQMVDDALFVFAKMKDFNIQASIITYNNFLYSLRHTDNIWDIYDDIKASGINPNPQKHIASCPCGS
;
A
#
# COMPACT_ATOMS: atom_id res chain seq x y z
N MET A 1 -0.37 28.53 -6.14
CA MET A 1 -0.55 28.79 -4.69
C MET A 1 -1.65 27.86 -4.18
N GLU A 2 -1.46 26.54 -4.32
CA GLU A 2 -2.47 25.50 -3.99
C GLU A 2 -1.90 24.41 -3.06
N SER A 3 -0.61 24.46 -2.73
CA SER A 3 0.08 23.41 -1.96
C SER A 3 -0.24 23.41 -0.46
N LEU A 4 -0.57 24.56 0.14
CA LEU A 4 -0.78 24.65 1.60
C LEU A 4 -2.11 24.05 2.08
N SER A 5 -3.16 24.06 1.25
CA SER A 5 -4.50 23.59 1.65
C SER A 5 -4.61 22.06 1.66
N VAL A 6 -3.94 21.39 0.71
CA VAL A 6 -3.98 19.93 0.53
C VAL A 6 -3.18 19.22 1.62
N GLU A 7 -2.05 19.79 2.04
CA GLU A 7 -1.20 19.17 3.08
C GLU A 7 -1.90 19.00 4.43
N HIS A 8 -2.74 19.96 4.84
CA HIS A 8 -3.50 19.83 6.08
C HIS A 8 -4.54 18.70 6.03
N SER A 9 -5.10 18.45 4.84
CA SER A 9 -6.01 17.33 4.60
C SER A 9 -5.27 16.00 4.71
N ASN A 10 -4.14 15.85 4.01
CA ASN A 10 -3.35 14.61 3.94
C ASN A 10 -2.83 14.16 5.31
N VAL A 11 -2.38 15.12 6.12
CA VAL A 11 -1.95 14.86 7.50
C VAL A 11 -3.10 14.30 8.33
N SER A 12 -4.30 14.85 8.19
CA SER A 12 -5.49 14.38 8.90
C SER A 12 -5.85 12.95 8.48
N HIS A 13 -5.76 12.63 7.19
CA HIS A 13 -5.96 11.27 6.67
C HIS A 13 -4.95 10.27 7.24
N ILE A 14 -3.67 10.64 7.34
CA ILE A 14 -2.60 9.80 7.90
C ILE A 14 -2.81 9.58 9.41
N VAL A 15 -3.23 10.61 10.15
CA VAL A 15 -3.57 10.47 11.58
C VAL A 15 -4.73 9.49 11.78
N VAL A 16 -5.79 9.59 10.96
CA VAL A 16 -6.92 8.65 10.99
C VAL A 16 -6.44 7.23 10.67
N ALA A 17 -5.61 7.06 9.63
CA ALA A 17 -5.04 5.77 9.29
C ALA A 17 -4.26 5.17 10.47
N TYR A 18 -3.43 5.97 11.14
CA TYR A 18 -2.72 5.51 12.32
C TYR A 18 -3.66 5.10 13.46
N ILE A 19 -4.67 5.92 13.79
CA ILE A 19 -5.65 5.58 14.85
C ILE A 19 -6.35 4.26 14.53
N LEU A 20 -6.70 4.03 13.26
CA LEU A 20 -7.31 2.77 12.81
C LEU A 20 -6.33 1.60 12.92
N ALA A 21 -5.05 1.79 12.58
CA ALA A 21 -4.00 0.79 12.75
C ALA A 21 -3.80 0.42 14.23
N LYS A 22 -3.71 1.41 15.12
CA LYS A 22 -3.55 1.20 16.56
C LYS A 22 -4.74 0.46 17.18
N LYS A 23 -5.95 0.73 16.68
CA LYS A 23 -7.19 0.04 17.07
C LYS A 23 -7.38 -1.31 16.37
N GLN A 24 -6.41 -1.77 15.57
CA GLN A 24 -6.47 -3.00 14.77
C GLN A 24 -7.70 -3.09 13.85
N ARG A 25 -8.25 -1.95 13.44
CA ARG A 25 -9.40 -1.89 12.52
C ARG A 25 -8.93 -1.98 11.06
N PHE A 26 -8.25 -3.06 10.71
CA PHE A 26 -7.58 -3.23 9.41
C PHE A 26 -8.51 -3.10 8.20
N ARG A 27 -9.78 -3.55 8.32
CA ARG A 27 -10.78 -3.37 7.24
C ARG A 27 -11.07 -1.89 6.98
N ALA A 28 -11.28 -1.11 8.03
CA ALA A 28 -11.53 0.32 7.93
C ALA A 28 -10.27 1.08 7.49
N LEU A 29 -9.10 0.69 8.02
CA LEU A 29 -7.80 1.24 7.61
C LEU A 29 -7.59 1.07 6.10
N LYS A 30 -7.81 -0.15 5.59
CA LYS A 30 -7.67 -0.46 4.16
C LYS A 30 -8.62 0.36 3.30
N PHE A 31 -9.89 0.44 3.68
CA PHE A 31 -10.87 1.22 2.93
C PHE A 31 -10.50 2.72 2.92
N HIS A 32 -10.13 3.27 4.09
CA HIS A 32 -9.72 4.66 4.23
C HIS A 32 -8.50 5.00 3.38
N LEU A 33 -7.44 4.19 3.45
CA LEU A 33 -6.21 4.43 2.67
C LEU A 33 -6.43 4.24 1.16
N GLN A 34 -7.27 3.28 0.75
CA GLN A 34 -7.62 3.12 -0.66
C GLN A 34 -8.37 4.32 -1.22
N HIS A 35 -9.38 4.79 -0.49
CA HIS A 35 -10.12 5.97 -0.89
C HIS A 35 -9.21 7.21 -0.93
N PHE A 36 -8.35 7.37 0.09
CA PHE A 36 -7.39 8.47 0.14
C PHE A 36 -6.42 8.47 -1.05
N VAL A 37 -5.80 7.32 -1.36
CA VAL A 37 -4.89 7.18 -2.51
C VAL A 37 -5.62 7.43 -3.84
N GLN A 38 -6.87 6.98 -3.97
CA GLN A 38 -7.68 7.26 -5.17
C GLN A 38 -8.00 8.74 -5.34
N GLN A 39 -8.18 9.48 -4.24
CA GLN A 39 -8.42 10.93 -4.28
C GLN A 39 -7.17 11.72 -4.66
N GLU A 40 -6.01 11.34 -4.11
CA GLU A 40 -4.74 12.00 -4.42
C GLU A 40 -4.23 11.67 -5.83
N GLY A 41 -4.54 10.46 -6.32
CA GLY A 41 -4.12 10.02 -7.65
C GLY A 41 -2.68 9.53 -7.71
N SER A 42 -2.24 9.20 -8.93
CA SER A 42 -0.88 8.70 -9.18
C SER A 42 0.15 9.83 -9.06
N GLY A 43 1.36 9.50 -8.57
CA GLY A 43 2.44 10.43 -8.27
C GLY A 43 2.41 10.96 -6.83
N SER A 44 1.39 10.61 -6.04
CA SER A 44 1.24 11.04 -4.64
C SER A 44 2.08 10.23 -3.65
N SER A 45 2.69 9.11 -4.07
CA SER A 45 3.44 8.24 -3.16
C SER A 45 4.60 8.95 -2.47
N HIS A 46 5.31 9.83 -3.17
CA HIS A 46 6.44 10.56 -2.62
C HIS A 46 6.03 11.44 -1.44
N SER A 47 5.04 12.32 -1.64
CA SER A 47 4.58 13.26 -0.61
C SER A 47 3.96 12.51 0.58
N ILE A 48 3.17 11.47 0.34
CA ILE A 48 2.56 10.67 1.42
C ILE A 48 3.64 9.92 2.23
N CYS A 49 4.64 9.34 1.56
CA CYS A 49 5.77 8.71 2.24
C CYS A 49 6.55 9.73 3.08
N GLU A 50 6.82 10.91 2.53
CA GLU A 50 7.55 11.97 3.24
C GLU A 50 6.78 12.43 4.49
N LEU A 51 5.46 12.59 4.39
CA LEU A 51 4.59 12.90 5.54
C LEU A 51 4.60 11.80 6.61
N LEU A 52 4.55 10.53 6.20
CA LEU A 52 4.68 9.38 7.09
C LEU A 52 6.01 9.39 7.85
N LEU A 53 7.10 9.72 7.15
CA LEU A 53 8.44 9.78 7.72
C LEU A 53 8.61 10.97 8.67
N CYS A 54 8.30 12.18 8.21
CA CYS A 54 8.54 13.41 8.96
C CYS A 54 7.72 13.48 10.25
N ARG A 55 6.52 12.87 10.29
CA ARG A 55 5.58 13.05 11.41
C ARG A 55 5.39 11.80 12.27
N PHE A 56 5.73 10.60 11.78
CA PHE A 56 5.31 9.36 12.44
C PHE A 56 6.41 8.28 12.53
N GLN A 57 7.68 8.60 12.24
CA GLN A 57 8.81 7.64 12.28
C GLN A 57 8.92 6.82 13.59
N LYS A 58 8.50 7.38 14.73
CA LYS A 58 8.65 6.79 16.07
C LYS A 58 7.45 5.95 16.55
N TRP A 59 6.43 5.74 15.73
CA TRP A 59 5.16 5.15 16.19
C TRP A 59 5.11 3.64 15.91
N ASP A 60 4.82 2.81 16.92
CA ASP A 60 4.88 1.34 16.82
C ASP A 60 3.98 0.73 15.72
N SER A 61 2.88 1.39 15.36
CA SER A 61 1.95 0.91 14.32
C SER A 61 2.34 1.33 12.89
N ASN A 62 3.55 1.86 12.68
CA ASN A 62 4.00 2.34 11.37
C ASN A 62 4.01 1.20 10.35
N HIS A 63 4.47 -0.01 10.72
CA HIS A 63 4.49 -1.18 9.84
C HIS A 63 3.14 -1.46 9.15
N ALA A 64 2.05 -1.46 9.92
CA ALA A 64 0.72 -1.73 9.38
C ALA A 64 0.23 -0.63 8.43
N VAL A 65 0.60 0.63 8.69
CA VAL A 65 0.23 1.75 7.82
C VAL A 65 1.00 1.68 6.50
N TRP A 66 2.31 1.42 6.55
CA TRP A 66 3.14 1.21 5.35
C TRP A 66 2.65 0.03 4.50
N ASP A 67 2.40 -1.12 5.14
CA ASP A 67 1.91 -2.32 4.45
C ASP A 67 0.58 -2.07 3.75
N VAL A 68 -0.39 -1.46 4.45
CA VAL A 68 -1.70 -1.16 3.87
C VAL A 68 -1.61 -0.06 2.80
N LEU A 69 -0.69 0.90 2.93
CA LEU A 69 -0.47 1.94 1.92
C LEU A 69 0.07 1.33 0.61
N ALA A 70 1.11 0.50 0.67
CA ALA A 70 1.66 -0.19 -0.50
C ALA A 70 0.58 -1.05 -1.18
N SER A 71 -0.18 -1.79 -0.36
CA SER A 71 -1.33 -2.59 -0.78
C SER A 71 -2.44 -1.76 -1.44
N ALA A 72 -2.65 -0.52 -0.99
CA ALA A 72 -3.64 0.40 -1.56
C ALA A 72 -3.22 0.85 -2.96
N TYR A 73 -2.00 1.37 -3.14
CA TYR A 73 -1.47 1.78 -4.45
C TYR A 73 -1.48 0.63 -5.46
N ALA A 74 -1.01 -0.56 -5.07
CA ALA A 74 -1.01 -1.74 -5.95
C ALA A 74 -2.42 -2.11 -6.40
N ARG A 75 -3.41 -2.05 -5.50
CA ARG A 75 -4.81 -2.34 -5.83
C ARG A 75 -5.47 -1.27 -6.70
N CYS A 76 -5.01 -0.03 -6.60
CA CYS A 76 -5.48 1.07 -7.43
C CYS A 76 -4.78 1.10 -8.81
N GLN A 77 -3.98 0.07 -9.16
CA GLN A 77 -3.20 -0.01 -10.40
C GLN A 77 -2.21 1.15 -10.57
N MET A 78 -1.79 1.76 -9.47
CA MET A 78 -0.75 2.79 -9.43
C MET A 78 0.58 2.11 -9.17
N VAL A 79 1.08 1.40 -10.18
CA VAL A 79 2.20 0.45 -10.05
C VAL A 79 3.49 1.14 -9.61
N ASP A 80 3.84 2.26 -10.24
CA ASP A 80 5.09 2.98 -9.93
C ASP A 80 5.08 3.53 -8.50
N ASP A 81 3.93 4.09 -8.07
CA ASP A 81 3.71 4.54 -6.71
C ASP A 81 3.80 3.39 -5.70
N ALA A 82 3.20 2.23 -6.02
CA ALA A 82 3.26 1.05 -5.17
C ALA A 82 4.71 0.57 -5.01
N LEU A 83 5.48 0.48 -6.11
CA LEU A 83 6.88 0.10 -6.09
C LEU A 83 7.74 1.09 -5.30
N PHE A 84 7.44 2.39 -5.40
CA PHE A 84 8.11 3.42 -4.60
C PHE A 84 7.87 3.22 -3.10
N VAL A 85 6.63 3.00 -2.68
CA VAL A 85 6.31 2.71 -1.26
C VAL A 85 7.00 1.41 -0.82
N PHE A 86 7.02 0.38 -1.66
CA PHE A 86 7.66 -0.89 -1.35
C PHE A 86 9.18 -0.77 -1.20
N ALA A 87 9.84 0.00 -2.07
CA ALA A 87 11.26 0.30 -1.91
C ALA A 87 11.54 1.04 -0.59
N LYS A 88 10.68 2.01 -0.23
CA LYS A 88 10.78 2.70 1.07
C LYS A 88 10.59 1.75 2.26
N MET A 89 9.66 0.80 2.18
CA MET A 89 9.50 -0.21 3.22
C MET A 89 10.80 -1.00 3.46
N LYS A 90 11.53 -1.35 2.38
CA LYS A 90 12.84 -2.01 2.49
C LYS A 90 13.89 -1.12 3.15
N ASP A 91 13.97 0.16 2.78
CA ASP A 91 14.87 1.14 3.41
C ASP A 91 14.71 1.17 4.95
N PHE A 92 13.49 0.90 5.44
CA PHE A 92 13.14 0.90 6.86
C PHE A 92 13.08 -0.50 7.50
N ASN A 93 13.50 -1.56 6.80
CA ASN A 93 13.38 -2.96 7.25
C ASN A 93 11.93 -3.37 7.61
N ILE A 94 10.94 -2.78 6.92
CA ILE A 94 9.53 -3.10 7.07
C ILE A 94 9.18 -4.24 6.11
N GLN A 95 8.84 -5.40 6.65
CA GLN A 95 8.40 -6.53 5.84
C GLN A 95 6.95 -6.35 5.37
N ALA A 96 6.73 -6.48 4.05
CA ALA A 96 5.39 -6.52 3.47
C ALA A 96 4.66 -7.81 3.83
N SER A 97 3.34 -7.71 3.97
CA SER A 97 2.47 -8.87 4.21
C SER A 97 2.20 -9.66 2.93
N ILE A 98 1.76 -10.92 3.08
CA ILE A 98 1.30 -11.76 1.96
C ILE A 98 0.22 -11.05 1.13
N ILE A 99 -0.66 -10.27 1.78
CA ILE A 99 -1.72 -9.54 1.09
C ILE A 99 -1.13 -8.50 0.15
N THR A 100 -0.12 -7.76 0.63
CA THR A 100 0.58 -6.75 -0.14
C THR A 100 1.30 -7.39 -1.32
N TYR A 101 2.07 -8.46 -1.09
CA TYR A 101 2.71 -9.24 -2.16
C TYR A 101 1.72 -9.75 -3.21
N ASN A 102 0.58 -10.30 -2.79
CA ASN A 102 -0.44 -10.77 -3.71
C ASN A 102 -1.03 -9.63 -4.57
N ASN A 103 -1.20 -8.44 -3.99
CA ASN A 103 -1.67 -7.28 -4.76
C ASN A 103 -0.61 -6.82 -5.76
N PHE A 104 0.68 -6.85 -5.40
CA PHE A 104 1.78 -6.58 -6.33
C PHE A 104 1.82 -7.57 -7.48
N LEU A 105 1.75 -8.87 -7.21
CA LEU A 105 1.71 -9.89 -8.25
C LEU A 105 0.50 -9.68 -9.19
N TYR A 106 -0.65 -9.28 -8.64
CA TYR A 106 -1.84 -8.99 -9.42
C TYR A 106 -1.71 -7.73 -10.28
N SER A 107 -1.10 -6.66 -9.76
CA SER A 107 -0.89 -5.40 -10.50
C SER A 107 0.23 -5.50 -11.53
N LEU A 108 1.26 -6.31 -11.25
CA LEU A 108 2.44 -6.50 -12.10
C LEU A 108 2.30 -7.65 -13.11
N ARG A 109 1.16 -8.34 -13.15
CA ARG A 109 0.96 -9.53 -14.00
C ARG A 109 1.18 -9.31 -15.51
N HIS A 110 1.20 -8.05 -15.94
CA HIS A 110 1.43 -7.65 -17.34
C HIS A 110 2.66 -6.75 -17.51
N THR A 111 3.53 -6.68 -16.49
CA THR A 111 4.74 -5.85 -16.48
C THR A 111 5.96 -6.71 -16.27
N ASP A 112 7.11 -6.27 -16.79
CA ASP A 112 8.38 -7.01 -16.65
C ASP A 112 8.95 -7.00 -15.22
N ASN A 113 8.44 -6.12 -14.34
CA ASN A 113 8.92 -5.91 -12.97
C ASN A 113 8.43 -6.96 -11.95
N ILE A 114 7.77 -8.04 -12.39
CA ILE A 114 7.23 -9.06 -11.50
C ILE A 114 8.31 -9.91 -10.81
N TRP A 115 9.49 -10.02 -11.44
CA TRP A 115 10.60 -10.84 -10.94
C TRP A 115 11.20 -10.28 -9.64
N ASP A 116 11.33 -8.96 -9.53
CA ASP A 116 11.85 -8.29 -8.34
C ASP A 116 11.00 -8.60 -7.09
N ILE A 117 9.68 -8.67 -7.27
CA ILE A 117 8.75 -9.03 -6.20
C ILE A 117 8.85 -10.52 -5.86
N TYR A 118 8.99 -11.38 -6.87
CA TYR A 118 9.07 -12.82 -6.67
C TYR A 118 10.35 -13.25 -5.92
N ASP A 119 11.48 -12.60 -6.23
CA ASP A 119 12.75 -12.85 -5.53
C ASP A 119 12.70 -12.36 -4.08
N ASP A 120 12.02 -11.24 -3.82
CA ASP A 120 11.83 -10.74 -2.45
C ASP A 120 10.93 -11.66 -1.60
N ILE A 121 9.89 -12.24 -2.22
CA ILE A 121 9.04 -13.24 -1.57
C ILE A 121 9.86 -14.48 -1.18
N LYS A 122 10.75 -14.97 -2.06
CA LYS A 122 11.66 -16.08 -1.75
C LYS A 122 12.62 -15.72 -0.62
N ALA A 123 13.23 -14.53 -0.68
CA ALA A 123 14.19 -14.06 0.32
C ALA A 123 13.54 -13.88 1.70
N SER A 124 12.27 -13.47 1.74
CA SER A 124 11.51 -13.25 2.98
C SER A 124 10.91 -14.53 3.58
N GLY A 125 11.11 -15.70 2.95
CA GLY A 125 10.61 -16.99 3.44
C GLY A 125 9.09 -17.13 3.38
N ILE A 126 8.41 -16.22 2.69
CA ILE A 126 6.96 -16.21 2.53
C ILE A 126 6.61 -17.07 1.30
N ASN A 127 5.70 -18.02 1.43
CA ASN A 127 5.14 -18.71 0.26
C ASN A 127 3.90 -17.92 -0.21
N PRO A 128 3.92 -17.32 -1.42
CA PRO A 128 2.78 -16.59 -1.93
C PRO A 128 1.70 -17.60 -2.31
N ASN A 129 0.79 -17.86 -1.37
CA ASN A 129 -0.33 -18.74 -1.63
C ASN A 129 -1.23 -18.05 -2.67
N PRO A 130 -1.43 -18.62 -3.88
CA PRO A 130 -2.28 -18.00 -4.87
C PRO A 130 -3.70 -17.91 -4.31
N GLN A 131 -4.16 -16.68 -4.07
CA GLN A 131 -5.57 -16.46 -3.75
C GLN A 131 -6.39 -17.04 -4.90
N LYS A 132 -7.19 -18.06 -4.59
CA LYS A 132 -8.23 -18.57 -5.47
C LYS A 132 -9.12 -17.38 -5.84
N HIS A 133 -8.90 -16.84 -7.03
CA HIS A 133 -9.93 -16.07 -7.71
C HIS A 133 -11.11 -17.03 -7.85
N ILE A 134 -12.07 -16.93 -6.93
CA ILE A 134 -13.43 -17.37 -7.19
C ILE A 134 -13.84 -16.62 -8.45
N ALA A 135 -13.85 -17.35 -9.56
CA ALA A 135 -14.35 -16.89 -10.83
C ALA A 135 -15.75 -16.32 -10.59
N SER A 136 -15.87 -15.01 -10.75
CA SER A 136 -17.16 -14.35 -10.91
C SER A 136 -17.86 -14.97 -12.12
N CYS A 137 -19.11 -15.40 -11.88
CA CYS A 137 -20.05 -16.06 -12.76
C CYS A 137 -19.92 -15.72 -14.27
N PRO A 138 -20.01 -16.71 -15.17
CA PRO A 138 -20.49 -16.44 -16.52
C PRO A 138 -22.02 -16.34 -16.45
N CYS A 139 -22.55 -15.13 -16.58
CA CYS A 139 -23.93 -14.96 -17.04
C CYS A 139 -23.90 -14.96 -18.58
N GLY A 140 -24.72 -15.80 -19.22
CA GLY A 140 -25.10 -15.64 -20.62
C GLY A 140 -25.13 -16.92 -21.45
N SER A 141 -26.24 -17.67 -21.36
CA SER A 141 -27.02 -18.31 -22.44
C SER A 141 -28.17 -19.09 -21.82
#